data_AF-A0A518I5V5-F1
#
_entry.id   AF-A0A518I5V5-F1
#
_cell.length_a   1.000
_cell.length_b   1.000
_cell.length_c   1.000
_cell.angle_alpha   90.00
_cell.angle_beta   90.00
_cell.angle_gamma   90.00
#
_symmetry.space_group_name_H-M   'P 1'
#
loop_
_entity.id
_entity.type
_entity.pdbx_description
1 polymer ?
#
loop_
_entity_poly.entity_id
_entity_poly.type
_entity_poly.pdbx_seq_one_letter_code
_entity_poly.pdbx_strand_id
1 'polypeptide(L)'
;MLLKVSHESAKNGVVTNTADDHLGAMFYRHPHSAELMVLDWRMTQDPSIVSVLLKEISSSNFGLLIAFVLPGFTALWGASYLSPVLRSWLTTADPAGPTVGGFLYVTLASVACGLTVSTVRWATIDWIHHYTGLPRPRWDFSRLQEHFAAYKILNEIHYKFYLFNSNTLISVVFVFIARRIHLGFWTAPFGWGDAGLLLLSCILYIGSRDTLRNFYDRVSDLLATKRPEMIDCEQTVEAVGETG
;
A
#
# COMPACT_ATOMS: atom_id res chain seq x y z
N MET A 1 -52.75 -7.21 -13.25
CA MET A 1 -53.68 -8.32 -12.98
C MET A 1 -52.83 -9.50 -12.51
N LEU A 2 -53.03 -10.02 -11.28
CA LEU A 2 -52.27 -11.13 -10.63
C LEU A 2 -50.76 -10.86 -10.40
N LEU A 3 -50.09 -11.18 -9.29
CA LEU A 3 -50.39 -11.60 -7.88
C LEU A 3 -49.44 -10.75 -6.97
N LYS A 4 -49.54 -10.59 -5.64
CA LYS A 4 -50.25 -11.21 -4.50
C LYS A 4 -49.71 -12.56 -3.96
N VAL A 5 -48.59 -12.49 -3.24
CA VAL A 5 -48.04 -13.48 -2.27
C VAL A 5 -47.28 -12.67 -1.21
N SER A 6 -47.19 -12.97 0.09
CA SER A 6 -47.98 -13.63 1.13
C SER A 6 -47.13 -13.49 2.41
N HIS A 7 -47.74 -13.29 3.57
CA HIS A 7 -47.04 -13.20 4.87
C HIS A 7 -46.78 -14.60 5.47
N GLU A 8 -45.60 -14.84 6.06
CA GLU A 8 -45.32 -15.72 7.21
C GLU A 8 -43.85 -15.47 7.63
N SER A 9 -43.43 -15.14 8.85
CA SER A 9 -43.77 -15.57 10.23
C SER A 9 -43.02 -16.82 10.70
N ALA A 10 -41.80 -16.63 11.22
CA ALA A 10 -41.06 -17.56 12.08
C ALA A 10 -40.13 -16.73 12.99
N LYS A 11 -40.44 -16.51 14.27
CA LYS A 11 -40.44 -17.42 15.44
C LYS A 11 -39.15 -17.25 16.28
N ASN A 12 -39.36 -16.83 17.53
CA ASN A 12 -38.34 -16.63 18.54
C ASN A 12 -37.55 -17.92 18.85
N GLY A 13 -36.25 -17.80 19.05
CA GLY A 13 -35.38 -18.82 19.63
C GLY A 13 -34.60 -18.26 20.81
N VAL A 14 -35.24 -18.16 21.98
CA VAL A 14 -34.54 -17.87 23.24
C VAL A 14 -33.96 -19.19 23.75
N VAL A 15 -32.64 -19.31 23.76
CA VAL A 15 -31.92 -20.47 24.33
C VAL A 15 -31.29 -20.05 25.64
N THR A 16 -31.94 -20.42 26.74
CA THR A 16 -31.37 -20.36 28.09
C THR A 16 -30.61 -21.65 28.37
N ASN A 17 -29.28 -21.61 28.35
CA ASN A 17 -28.47 -22.70 28.89
C ASN A 17 -28.18 -22.43 30.38
N THR A 18 -28.80 -23.25 31.22
CA THR A 18 -28.51 -23.42 32.65
C THR A 18 -27.95 -24.81 32.89
N ALA A 19 -27.13 -24.95 33.93
CA ALA A 19 -26.41 -26.16 34.36
C ALA A 19 -25.14 -26.48 33.54
N ASP A 20 -23.99 -26.15 34.14
CA ASP A 20 -23.01 -27.17 34.54
C ASP A 20 -22.22 -26.63 35.74
N ASP A 21 -22.78 -26.86 36.93
CA ASP A 21 -22.01 -26.81 38.18
C ASP A 21 -21.13 -28.07 38.28
N HIS A 22 -20.06 -27.99 39.08
CA HIS A 22 -19.13 -29.09 39.42
C HIS A 22 -17.97 -29.42 38.46
N LEU A 23 -17.02 -28.49 38.30
CA LEU A 23 -15.60 -28.86 38.33
C LEU A 23 -14.84 -28.00 39.36
N GLY A 24 -14.53 -28.61 40.50
CA GLY A 24 -13.86 -27.95 41.61
C GLY A 24 -12.34 -27.86 41.45
N ALA A 25 -11.79 -26.78 42.01
CA ALA A 25 -10.50 -26.76 42.72
C ALA A 25 -9.25 -27.34 42.03
N MET A 26 -8.65 -26.61 41.09
CA MET A 26 -7.19 -26.71 40.87
C MET A 26 -6.48 -25.45 40.29
N PHE A 27 -6.88 -24.23 40.67
CA PHE A 27 -6.10 -23.03 40.30
C PHE A 27 -5.07 -22.67 41.39
N TYR A 28 -3.83 -23.09 41.17
CA TYR A 28 -2.66 -22.67 41.94
C TYR A 28 -2.45 -21.16 41.81
N ARG A 29 -2.53 -20.46 42.94
CA ARG A 29 -2.40 -19.00 43.04
C ARG A 29 -0.92 -18.59 43.01
N HIS A 30 -0.33 -18.46 41.82
CA HIS A 30 1.03 -17.91 41.67
C HIS A 30 1.04 -16.38 41.91
N PRO A 31 1.79 -15.85 42.89
CA PRO A 31 1.76 -14.42 43.23
C PRO A 31 2.64 -13.52 42.33
N HIS A 32 3.35 -14.08 41.33
CA HIS A 32 4.30 -13.31 40.50
C HIS A 32 3.69 -12.62 39.26
N SER A 33 2.43 -12.86 38.93
CA SER A 33 1.82 -12.34 37.69
C SER A 33 1.51 -10.84 37.72
N ALA A 34 1.44 -10.22 38.91
CA ALA A 34 1.06 -8.81 39.04
C ALA A 34 2.19 -7.84 38.64
N GLU A 35 3.45 -8.15 38.97
CA GLU A 35 4.57 -7.25 38.65
C GLU A 35 4.90 -7.22 37.16
N LEU A 36 4.80 -8.37 36.47
CA LEU A 36 4.99 -8.44 35.01
C LEU A 36 3.93 -7.61 34.26
N MET A 37 2.68 -7.56 34.75
CA MET A 37 1.62 -6.76 34.15
C MET A 37 1.78 -5.24 34.42
N VAL A 38 2.41 -4.86 35.54
CA VAL A 38 2.73 -3.45 35.84
C VAL A 38 3.95 -2.95 35.04
N LEU A 39 4.92 -3.83 34.77
CA LEU A 39 6.06 -3.52 33.89
C LEU A 39 5.63 -3.36 32.43
N ASP A 40 4.73 -4.21 31.94
CA ASP A 40 4.13 -4.09 30.60
C ASP A 40 3.43 -2.73 30.41
N TRP A 41 2.54 -2.34 31.34
CA TRP A 41 1.83 -1.06 31.25
C TRP A 41 2.75 0.17 31.33
N ARG A 42 3.86 0.11 32.08
CA ARG A 42 4.87 1.20 32.07
C ARG A 42 5.60 1.33 30.73
N MET A 43 5.80 0.24 30.00
CA MET A 43 6.51 0.26 28.72
C MET A 43 5.71 1.00 27.62
N THR A 44 4.38 0.95 27.70
CA THR A 44 3.46 1.73 26.83
C THR A 44 3.33 3.21 27.18
N GLN A 45 3.90 3.68 28.30
CA GLN A 45 3.74 5.06 28.77
C GLN A 45 4.92 5.98 28.41
N ASP A 46 5.96 5.47 27.75
CA ASP A 46 7.06 6.29 27.25
C ASP A 46 6.60 7.11 26.02
N PRO A 47 6.57 8.46 26.11
CA PRO A 47 6.12 9.30 24.99
C PRO A 47 7.05 9.20 23.77
N SER A 48 8.30 8.79 23.94
CA SER A 48 9.23 8.56 22.81
C SER A 48 8.77 7.38 21.96
N ILE A 49 8.41 6.24 22.58
CA ILE A 49 7.92 5.04 21.88
C ILE A 49 6.61 5.35 21.15
N VAL A 50 5.67 6.05 21.80
CA VAL A 50 4.40 6.46 21.18
C VAL A 50 4.66 7.39 19.98
N SER A 51 5.60 8.34 20.10
CA SER A 51 5.94 9.25 18.99
C SER A 51 6.56 8.51 17.78
N VAL A 52 7.39 7.49 18.01
CA VAL A 52 8.00 6.68 16.95
C VAL A 52 6.94 5.80 16.27
N LEU A 53 6.07 5.14 17.03
CA LEU A 53 4.95 4.36 16.50
C LEU A 53 3.99 5.23 15.68
N LEU A 54 3.58 6.39 16.19
CA LEU A 54 2.71 7.32 15.44
C LEU A 54 3.38 7.80 14.14
N LYS A 55 4.70 8.02 14.15
CA LYS A 55 5.47 8.40 12.96
C LYS A 55 5.50 7.27 11.93
N GLU A 56 5.73 6.02 12.33
CA GLU A 56 5.70 4.86 11.43
C GLU A 56 4.30 4.58 10.86
N ILE A 57 3.25 4.70 11.69
CA ILE A 57 1.86 4.55 11.25
C ILE A 57 1.51 5.66 10.25
N SER A 58 1.92 6.89 10.53
CA SER A 58 1.70 8.04 9.64
C SER A 58 2.42 7.91 8.30
N SER A 59 3.71 7.54 8.29
CA SER A 59 4.47 7.33 7.03
C SER A 59 3.91 6.15 6.22
N SER A 60 3.53 5.07 6.92
CA SER A 60 2.90 3.90 6.31
C SER A 60 1.58 4.26 5.62
N ASN A 61 0.70 4.96 6.33
CA ASN A 61 -0.62 5.37 5.83
C ASN A 61 -0.52 6.42 4.73
N PHE A 62 0.37 7.42 4.85
CA PHE A 62 0.60 8.41 3.79
C PHE A 62 1.08 7.74 2.50
N GLY A 63 2.01 6.78 2.63
CA GLY A 63 2.51 5.99 1.52
C GLY A 63 1.41 5.19 0.79
N LEU A 64 0.45 4.61 1.52
CA LEU A 64 -0.71 3.94 0.94
C LEU A 64 -1.69 4.93 0.29
N LEU A 65 -1.92 6.08 0.92
CA LEU A 65 -2.79 7.13 0.39
C LEU A 65 -2.27 7.64 -0.96
N ILE A 66 -0.98 7.97 -1.07
CA ILE A 66 -0.42 8.39 -2.35
C ILE A 66 -0.37 7.23 -3.36
N ALA A 67 -0.02 6.01 -2.96
CA ALA A 67 0.13 4.89 -3.90
C ALA A 67 -1.20 4.39 -4.48
N PHE A 68 -2.33 4.52 -3.77
CA PHE A 68 -3.62 3.95 -4.19
C PHE A 68 -4.74 4.99 -4.29
N VAL A 69 -4.93 5.85 -3.28
CA VAL A 69 -6.10 6.76 -3.23
C VAL A 69 -5.99 7.85 -4.30
N LEU A 70 -4.82 8.49 -4.44
CA LEU A 70 -4.63 9.54 -5.45
C LEU A 70 -4.78 9.01 -6.89
N PRO A 71 -4.06 7.95 -7.34
CA PRO A 71 -4.29 7.37 -8.66
C PRO A 71 -5.72 6.88 -8.88
N GLY A 72 -6.33 6.28 -7.85
CA GLY A 72 -7.69 5.78 -7.92
C GLY A 72 -8.73 6.89 -8.10
N PHE A 73 -8.56 8.02 -7.42
CA PHE A 73 -9.37 9.21 -7.63
C PHE A 73 -9.18 9.79 -9.04
N THR A 74 -7.94 9.84 -9.55
CA THR A 74 -7.66 10.26 -10.94
C THR A 74 -8.36 9.35 -11.96
N ALA A 75 -8.36 8.03 -11.74
CA ALA A 75 -9.10 7.09 -12.59
C ALA A 75 -10.62 7.27 -12.48
N LEU A 76 -11.15 7.49 -11.27
CA LEU A 76 -12.57 7.77 -11.03
C LEU A 76 -13.04 9.06 -11.74
N TRP A 77 -12.20 10.10 -11.72
CA TRP A 77 -12.41 11.31 -12.51
C TRP A 77 -12.43 11.03 -14.01
N GLY A 78 -11.50 10.22 -14.52
CA GLY A 78 -11.52 9.73 -15.91
C GLY A 78 -12.84 9.03 -16.26
N ALA A 79 -13.34 8.17 -15.37
CA ALA A 79 -14.58 7.43 -15.57
C ALA A 79 -15.84 8.35 -15.59
N SER A 80 -15.78 9.55 -15.00
CA SER A 80 -16.86 10.56 -15.07
C SER A 80 -17.07 11.16 -16.47
N TYR A 81 -16.11 11.00 -17.39
CA TYR A 81 -16.31 11.30 -18.81
C TYR A 81 -17.23 10.26 -19.49
N LEU A 82 -17.26 9.03 -18.96
CA LEU A 82 -18.01 7.89 -19.52
C LEU A 82 -19.35 7.64 -18.81
N SER A 83 -19.46 7.99 -17.52
CA SER A 83 -20.67 7.77 -16.71
C SER A 83 -21.22 9.07 -16.10
N PRO A 84 -22.45 9.48 -16.44
CA PRO A 84 -23.14 10.60 -15.79
C PRO A 84 -23.35 10.42 -14.28
N VAL A 85 -23.46 9.18 -13.80
CA VAL A 85 -23.62 8.86 -12.37
C VAL A 85 -22.34 9.17 -11.60
N LEU A 86 -21.18 8.79 -12.14
CA LEU A 86 -19.89 9.15 -11.53
C LEU A 86 -19.63 10.65 -11.62
N ARG A 87 -20.15 11.32 -12.66
CA ARG A 87 -20.09 12.77 -12.77
C ARG A 87 -20.87 13.47 -11.66
N SER A 88 -22.12 13.07 -11.38
CA SER A 88 -22.87 13.69 -10.28
C SER A 88 -22.20 13.49 -8.93
N TRP A 89 -21.60 12.32 -8.66
CA TRP A 89 -20.84 12.11 -7.42
C TRP A 89 -19.65 13.08 -7.24
N LEU A 90 -19.05 13.55 -8.34
CA LEU A 90 -17.92 14.48 -8.32
C LEU A 90 -18.33 15.97 -8.45
N THR A 91 -19.47 16.27 -9.07
CA THR A 91 -19.90 17.65 -9.35
C THR A 91 -21.05 18.15 -8.47
N THR A 92 -21.74 17.29 -7.72
CA THR A 92 -22.81 17.71 -6.80
C THR A 92 -22.23 18.30 -5.52
N ALA A 93 -21.73 19.53 -5.64
CA ALA A 93 -21.79 20.48 -4.54
C ALA A 93 -23.26 20.87 -4.35
N ASP A 94 -23.97 20.13 -3.51
CA ASP A 94 -25.30 20.52 -3.03
C ASP A 94 -25.19 21.93 -2.40
N PRO A 95 -26.09 22.89 -2.69
CA PRO A 95 -26.11 24.17 -1.98
C PRO A 95 -26.25 24.04 -0.45
N ALA A 96 -26.72 22.89 0.07
CA ALA A 96 -26.70 22.57 1.49
C ALA A 96 -25.32 22.14 2.04
N GLY A 97 -24.31 21.97 1.17
CA GLY A 97 -22.94 21.58 1.51
C GLY A 97 -22.56 20.13 1.15
N PRO A 98 -21.27 19.78 1.17
CA PRO A 98 -20.81 18.43 0.86
C PRO A 98 -21.32 17.42 1.89
N THR A 99 -22.01 16.37 1.43
CA THR A 99 -22.53 15.33 2.32
C THR A 99 -21.41 14.36 2.75
N VAL A 100 -21.45 13.94 4.02
CA VAL A 100 -20.53 12.92 4.56
C VAL A 100 -20.60 11.61 3.76
N GLY A 101 -21.80 11.23 3.32
CA GLY A 101 -22.01 10.06 2.46
C GLY A 101 -21.33 10.19 1.10
N GLY A 102 -21.43 11.35 0.43
CA GLY A 102 -20.76 11.60 -0.85
C GLY A 102 -19.23 11.48 -0.74
N PHE A 103 -18.64 12.08 0.30
CA PHE A 103 -17.21 11.92 0.60
C PHE A 103 -16.83 10.44 0.80
N LEU A 104 -17.57 9.70 1.64
CA LEU A 104 -17.29 8.29 1.91
C LEU A 104 -17.36 7.42 0.65
N TYR A 105 -18.38 7.62 -0.20
CA TYR A 105 -18.49 6.90 -1.47
C TYR A 105 -17.35 7.22 -2.43
N VAL A 106 -16.98 8.50 -2.60
CA VAL A 106 -15.86 8.91 -3.47
C VAL A 106 -14.54 8.35 -2.96
N THR A 107 -14.29 8.37 -1.64
CA THR A 107 -13.08 7.79 -1.05
C THR A 107 -13.01 6.27 -1.25
N LEU A 108 -14.11 5.54 -0.97
CA LEU A 108 -14.15 4.08 -1.13
C LEU A 108 -14.01 3.67 -2.60
N ALA A 109 -14.69 4.36 -3.51
CA ALA A 109 -14.55 4.16 -4.95
C ALA A 109 -13.12 4.46 -5.43
N SER A 110 -12.48 5.50 -4.90
CA SER A 110 -11.08 5.83 -5.20
C SER A 110 -10.15 4.71 -4.75
N VAL A 111 -10.31 4.14 -3.55
CA VAL A 111 -9.52 2.98 -3.11
C VAL A 111 -9.70 1.78 -4.06
N ALA A 112 -10.95 1.44 -4.40
CA ALA A 112 -11.25 0.33 -5.31
C ALA A 112 -10.68 0.53 -6.73
N CYS A 113 -10.77 1.75 -7.27
CA CYS A 113 -10.14 2.12 -8.53
C CYS A 113 -8.60 2.05 -8.43
N GLY A 114 -7.99 2.50 -7.34
CA GLY A 114 -6.55 2.45 -7.11
C GLY A 114 -5.98 1.03 -7.07
N LEU A 115 -6.70 0.10 -6.44
CA LEU A 115 -6.37 -1.33 -6.45
C LEU A 115 -6.46 -1.91 -7.87
N THR A 116 -7.55 -1.63 -8.59
CA THR A 116 -7.74 -2.07 -9.99
C THR A 116 -6.63 -1.52 -10.91
N VAL A 117 -6.29 -0.23 -10.78
CA VAL A 117 -5.19 0.42 -11.49
C VAL A 117 -3.85 -0.25 -11.20
N SER A 118 -3.62 -0.69 -9.96
CA SER A 118 -2.40 -1.40 -9.57
C SER A 118 -2.25 -2.78 -10.24
N THR A 119 -3.37 -3.47 -10.48
CA THR A 119 -3.41 -4.72 -11.26
C THR A 119 -3.13 -4.45 -12.74
N VAL A 120 -3.71 -3.40 -13.32
CA VAL A 120 -3.44 -3.00 -14.71
C VAL A 120 -1.98 -2.57 -14.89
N ARG A 121 -1.43 -1.81 -13.93
CA ARG A 121 -0.01 -1.44 -13.87
C ARG A 121 0.90 -2.67 -13.88
N TRP A 122 0.59 -3.69 -13.08
CA TRP A 122 1.33 -4.95 -13.09
C TRP A 122 1.28 -5.65 -14.45
N ALA A 123 0.11 -5.72 -15.08
CA ALA A 123 -0.05 -6.37 -16.39
C ALA A 123 0.63 -5.61 -17.56
N THR A 124 0.86 -4.29 -17.42
CA THR A 124 1.33 -3.43 -18.52
C THR A 124 2.73 -2.87 -18.28
N ILE A 125 2.93 -2.11 -17.20
CA ILE A 125 4.17 -1.39 -16.90
C ILE A 125 5.30 -2.36 -16.55
N ASP A 126 5.05 -3.40 -15.75
CA ASP A 126 6.10 -4.36 -15.40
C ASP A 126 6.57 -5.15 -16.64
N TRP A 127 5.67 -5.44 -17.60
CA TRP A 127 6.04 -6.02 -18.89
C TRP A 127 6.90 -5.07 -19.75
N ILE A 128 6.50 -3.79 -19.83
CA ILE A 128 7.27 -2.75 -20.56
C ILE A 128 8.65 -2.52 -19.92
N HIS A 129 8.76 -2.52 -18.59
CA HIS A 129 10.05 -2.36 -17.91
C HIS A 129 10.99 -3.54 -18.16
N HIS A 130 10.48 -4.78 -18.14
CA HIS A 130 11.29 -5.94 -18.51
C HIS A 130 11.71 -5.91 -19.98
N TYR A 131 10.82 -5.52 -20.91
CA TYR A 131 11.17 -5.39 -22.33
C TYR A 131 12.18 -4.26 -22.59
N THR A 132 12.10 -3.15 -21.87
CA THR A 132 12.99 -1.99 -22.05
C THR A 132 14.32 -2.10 -21.30
N GLY A 133 14.68 -3.29 -20.81
CA GLY A 133 16.02 -3.58 -20.29
C GLY A 133 16.23 -3.28 -18.80
N LEU A 134 15.16 -3.34 -17.98
CA LEU A 134 15.29 -3.49 -16.52
C LEU A 134 15.13 -4.99 -16.17
N PRO A 135 16.21 -5.78 -16.20
CA PRO A 135 16.17 -7.18 -15.79
C PRO A 135 15.84 -7.24 -14.29
N ARG A 136 14.91 -8.12 -13.92
CA ARG A 136 14.60 -8.36 -12.51
C ARG A 136 15.83 -8.98 -11.82
N PRO A 137 16.43 -8.33 -10.82
CA PRO A 137 17.58 -8.90 -10.11
C PRO A 137 17.19 -10.21 -9.41
N ARG A 138 18.12 -11.18 -9.39
CA ARG A 138 17.98 -12.45 -8.66
C ARG A 138 18.39 -12.25 -7.20
N TRP A 139 17.47 -11.75 -6.38
CA TRP A 139 17.70 -11.58 -4.95
C TRP A 139 17.68 -12.90 -4.19
N ASP A 140 18.66 -13.09 -3.31
CA ASP A 140 18.69 -14.18 -2.34
C ASP A 140 17.95 -13.74 -1.06
N PHE A 141 16.71 -14.21 -0.93
CA PHE A 141 15.85 -13.86 0.20
C PHE A 141 16.26 -14.50 1.53
N SER A 142 17.21 -15.46 1.56
CA SER A 142 17.70 -16.04 2.82
C SER A 142 18.33 -14.98 3.73
N ARG A 143 19.00 -13.98 3.13
CA ARG A 143 19.67 -12.86 3.82
C ARG A 143 18.74 -11.70 4.18
N LEU A 144 17.48 -11.71 3.72
CA LEU A 144 16.56 -10.59 3.93
C LEU A 144 16.27 -10.35 5.43
N GLN A 145 16.30 -11.41 6.24
CA GLN A 145 16.09 -11.32 7.70
C GLN A 145 17.15 -10.46 8.39
N GLU A 146 18.42 -10.56 7.98
CA GLU A 146 19.54 -9.81 8.56
C GLU A 146 19.45 -8.30 8.28
N HIS A 147 18.76 -7.91 7.21
CA HIS A 147 18.68 -6.53 6.72
C HIS A 147 17.25 -6.00 6.60
N PHE A 148 16.27 -6.64 7.26
CA PHE A 148 14.85 -6.34 7.11
C PHE A 148 14.50 -4.87 7.42
N ALA A 149 15.13 -4.27 8.45
CA ALA A 149 14.94 -2.87 8.81
C ALA A 149 15.38 -1.91 7.69
N ALA A 150 16.57 -2.12 7.11
CA ALA A 150 17.07 -1.32 5.99
C ALA A 150 16.21 -1.53 4.73
N TYR A 151 15.78 -2.75 4.46
CA TYR A 151 14.86 -3.06 3.36
C TYR A 151 13.50 -2.36 3.53
N LYS A 152 12.92 -2.35 4.74
CA LYS A 152 11.64 -1.65 5.03
C LYS A 152 11.74 -0.16 4.70
N ILE A 153 12.81 0.51 5.13
CA ILE A 153 13.08 1.93 4.83
C ILE A 153 13.22 2.16 3.32
N LEU A 154 14.01 1.32 2.63
CA LEU A 154 14.26 1.46 1.21
C LEU A 154 12.99 1.23 0.36
N ASN A 155 12.17 0.26 0.75
CA ASN A 155 10.85 0.00 0.17
C ASN A 155 9.88 1.18 0.41
N GLU A 156 9.92 1.79 1.61
CA GLU A 156 9.11 2.97 1.91
C GLU A 156 9.51 4.21 1.10
N ILE A 157 10.80 4.46 0.91
CA ILE A 157 11.31 5.65 0.22
C ILE A 157 11.26 5.51 -1.31
N HIS A 158 11.60 4.36 -1.89
CA HIS A 158 11.69 4.22 -3.35
C HIS A 158 10.52 3.44 -3.95
N TYR A 159 10.13 2.31 -3.37
CA TYR A 159 9.11 1.44 -3.98
C TYR A 159 7.69 2.03 -3.87
N LYS A 160 7.35 2.73 -2.78
CA LYS A 160 6.06 3.45 -2.69
C LYS A 160 5.96 4.60 -3.71
N PHE A 161 7.06 5.30 -3.98
CA PHE A 161 7.12 6.34 -5.01
C PHE A 161 7.07 5.75 -6.43
N TYR A 162 7.68 4.58 -6.67
CA TYR A 162 7.49 3.81 -7.90
C TYR A 162 6.02 3.45 -8.12
N LEU A 163 5.34 2.91 -7.10
CA LEU A 163 3.92 2.58 -7.15
C LEU A 163 3.06 3.80 -7.45
N PHE A 164 3.27 4.92 -6.74
CA PHE A 164 2.56 6.17 -6.99
C PHE A 164 2.73 6.66 -8.44
N ASN A 165 3.97 6.79 -8.93
CA ASN A 165 4.22 7.27 -10.29
C ASN A 165 3.59 6.35 -11.34
N SER A 166 3.75 5.04 -11.19
CA SER A 166 3.26 4.04 -12.15
C SER A 166 1.74 3.90 -12.15
N ASN A 167 1.11 3.93 -10.98
CA ASN A 167 -0.35 3.92 -10.87
C ASN A 167 -0.94 5.21 -11.42
N THR A 168 -0.37 6.36 -11.08
CA THR A 168 -0.83 7.67 -11.60
C THR A 168 -0.68 7.72 -13.12
N LEU A 169 0.40 7.18 -13.69
CA LEU A 169 0.58 7.07 -15.14
C LEU A 169 -0.57 6.31 -15.80
N ILE A 170 -0.92 5.13 -15.30
CA ILE A 170 -2.05 4.34 -15.83
C ILE A 170 -3.38 5.10 -15.69
N SER A 171 -3.62 5.77 -14.55
CA SER A 171 -4.81 6.59 -14.36
C SER A 171 -4.87 7.80 -15.32
N VAL A 172 -3.75 8.47 -15.58
CA VAL A 172 -3.67 9.62 -16.51
C VAL A 172 -3.87 9.16 -17.96
N VAL A 173 -3.29 8.03 -18.35
CA VAL A 173 -3.54 7.41 -19.67
C VAL A 173 -5.02 7.02 -19.82
N PHE A 174 -5.64 6.46 -18.78
CA PHE A 174 -7.07 6.16 -18.77
C PHE A 174 -7.93 7.42 -18.89
N VAL A 175 -7.63 8.48 -18.13
CA VAL A 175 -8.27 9.81 -18.24
C VAL A 175 -8.18 10.34 -19.67
N PHE A 176 -6.98 10.29 -20.28
CA PHE A 176 -6.76 10.75 -21.64
C PHE A 176 -7.65 10.00 -22.63
N ILE A 177 -7.66 8.66 -22.57
CA ILE A 177 -8.52 7.82 -23.43
C ILE A 177 -10.00 8.14 -23.21
N ALA A 178 -10.46 8.17 -21.96
CA ALA A 178 -11.86 8.45 -21.62
C ALA A 178 -12.33 9.84 -22.10
N ARG A 179 -11.48 10.87 -21.94
CA ARG A 179 -11.75 12.23 -22.42
C ARG A 179 -11.74 12.32 -23.95
N ARG A 180 -10.81 11.64 -24.64
CA ARG A 180 -10.80 11.56 -26.11
C ARG A 180 -12.03 10.83 -26.65
N ILE A 181 -12.48 9.74 -26.01
CA ILE A 181 -13.74 9.06 -26.37
C ILE A 181 -14.92 10.03 -26.21
N HIS A 182 -15.03 10.74 -25.08
CA HIS A 182 -16.15 11.67 -24.82
C HIS A 182 -16.23 12.84 -25.81
N LEU A 183 -15.08 13.36 -26.27
CA LEU A 183 -15.02 14.45 -27.25
C LEU A 183 -15.13 13.97 -28.72
N GLY A 184 -15.13 12.67 -28.97
CA GLY A 184 -15.01 12.07 -30.30
C GLY A 184 -13.54 11.87 -30.66
N PHE A 185 -13.08 10.61 -30.55
CA PHE A 185 -11.67 10.24 -30.54
C PHE A 185 -10.89 10.74 -31.77
N TRP A 186 -11.50 10.65 -32.95
CA TRP A 186 -10.93 11.03 -34.24
C TRP A 186 -11.32 12.45 -34.71
N THR A 187 -12.40 13.02 -34.17
CA THR A 187 -13.00 14.27 -34.66
C THR A 187 -12.56 15.51 -33.87
N ALA A 188 -12.24 15.36 -32.59
CA ALA A 188 -11.80 16.48 -31.77
C ALA A 188 -10.35 16.90 -32.11
N PRO A 189 -10.05 18.19 -32.30
CA PRO A 189 -8.67 18.65 -32.43
C PRO A 189 -7.86 18.33 -31.16
N PHE A 190 -6.54 18.23 -31.29
CA PHE A 190 -5.66 18.00 -30.16
C PHE A 190 -5.46 19.32 -29.39
N GLY A 191 -5.90 19.37 -28.13
CA GLY A 191 -5.91 20.60 -27.34
C GLY A 191 -4.76 20.71 -26.32
N TRP A 192 -4.59 21.90 -25.72
CA TRP A 192 -3.64 22.11 -24.62
C TRP A 192 -3.83 21.15 -23.44
N GLY A 193 -5.09 20.76 -23.13
CA GLY A 193 -5.37 19.75 -22.12
C GLY A 193 -4.90 18.34 -22.51
N ASP A 194 -4.86 18.01 -23.80
CA ASP A 194 -4.29 16.75 -24.29
C ASP A 194 -2.76 16.79 -24.17
N ALA A 195 -2.14 17.91 -24.55
CA ALA A 195 -0.70 18.14 -24.40
C ALA A 195 -0.24 18.05 -22.93
N GLY A 196 -0.99 18.64 -22.00
CA GLY A 196 -0.72 18.58 -20.56
C GLY A 196 -0.79 17.15 -20.00
N LEU A 197 -1.79 16.36 -20.42
CA LEU A 197 -1.91 14.95 -20.01
C LEU A 197 -0.76 14.10 -20.58
N LEU A 198 -0.34 14.32 -21.82
CA LEU A 198 0.84 13.63 -22.39
C LEU A 198 2.14 14.04 -21.69
N LEU A 199 2.36 15.32 -21.44
CA LEU A 199 3.55 15.81 -20.73
C LEU A 199 3.62 15.20 -19.31
N LEU A 200 2.50 15.20 -18.58
CA LEU A 200 2.41 14.57 -17.26
C LEU A 200 2.68 13.06 -17.34
N SER A 201 2.14 12.38 -18.35
CA SER A 201 2.42 10.94 -18.58
C SER A 201 3.90 10.67 -18.82
N CYS A 202 4.58 11.49 -19.63
CA CYS A 202 6.02 11.37 -19.86
C CYS A 202 6.83 11.57 -18.57
N ILE A 203 6.49 12.58 -17.75
CA ILE A 203 7.15 12.85 -16.47
C ILE A 203 6.96 11.69 -15.50
N LEU A 204 5.72 11.18 -15.35
CA LEU A 204 5.40 10.04 -14.48
C LEU A 204 6.09 8.75 -14.94
N TYR A 205 6.20 8.52 -16.25
CA TYR A 205 6.93 7.39 -16.81
C TYR A 205 8.43 7.46 -16.48
N ILE A 206 9.07 8.61 -16.72
CA ILE A 206 10.49 8.83 -16.38
C ILE A 206 10.71 8.64 -14.86
N GLY A 207 9.86 9.24 -14.03
CA GLY A 207 9.91 9.11 -12.57
C GLY A 207 9.73 7.68 -12.09
N SER A 208 8.82 6.90 -12.70
CA SER A 208 8.64 5.48 -12.37
C SER A 208 9.89 4.66 -12.72
N ARG A 209 10.50 4.91 -13.88
CA ARG A 209 11.69 4.17 -14.32
C ARG A 209 12.92 4.47 -13.46
N ASP A 210 13.14 5.73 -13.11
CA ASP A 210 14.24 6.16 -12.24
C ASP A 210 14.08 5.61 -10.81
N THR A 211 12.90 5.77 -10.20
CA THR A 211 12.65 5.27 -8.83
C THR A 211 12.77 3.75 -8.72
N LEU A 212 12.32 2.99 -9.74
CA LEU A 212 12.49 1.54 -9.78
C LEU A 212 13.95 1.12 -9.92
N ARG A 213 14.72 1.81 -10.78
CA ARG A 213 16.16 1.55 -10.94
C ARG A 213 16.92 1.81 -9.63
N ASN A 214 16.72 2.98 -9.03
CA ASN A 214 17.34 3.34 -7.75
C ASN A 214 16.97 2.35 -6.64
N PHE A 215 15.74 1.83 -6.62
CA PHE A 215 15.35 0.74 -5.71
C PHE A 215 16.15 -0.55 -5.97
N TYR A 216 16.25 -1.00 -7.22
CA TYR A 216 16.97 -2.23 -7.56
C TYR A 216 18.47 -2.15 -7.26
N ASP A 217 19.11 -1.03 -7.59
CA ASP A 217 20.53 -0.81 -7.33
C ASP A 217 20.80 -0.87 -5.81
N ARG A 218 19.99 -0.16 -5.00
CA ARG A 218 20.13 -0.13 -3.53
C ARG A 218 19.78 -1.43 -2.81
N VAL A 219 18.76 -2.18 -3.27
CA VAL A 219 18.48 -3.52 -2.71
C VAL A 219 19.63 -4.48 -3.04
N SER A 220 20.21 -4.35 -4.24
CA SER A 220 21.34 -5.19 -4.65
C SER A 220 22.59 -4.88 -3.83
N ASP A 221 22.93 -3.61 -3.60
CA ASP A 221 24.00 -3.21 -2.67
C ASP A 221 23.80 -3.82 -1.26
N LEU A 222 22.58 -3.69 -0.72
CA LEU A 222 22.23 -4.16 0.62
C LEU A 222 22.37 -5.69 0.77
N LEU A 223 22.00 -6.48 -0.24
CA LEU A 223 22.09 -7.95 -0.21
C LEU A 223 23.47 -8.48 -0.65
N ALA A 224 24.21 -7.70 -1.45
CA ALA A 224 25.55 -8.03 -1.93
C ALA A 224 26.67 -7.63 -0.95
N THR A 225 26.35 -6.85 0.10
CA THR A 225 27.30 -6.51 1.18
C THR A 225 27.66 -7.77 1.96
N LYS A 226 28.59 -8.56 1.42
CA LYS A 226 29.30 -9.63 2.13
C LYS A 226 29.89 -8.97 3.38
N ARG A 227 29.56 -9.48 4.58
CA ARG A 227 30.33 -9.11 5.78
C ARG A 227 31.81 -9.29 5.40
N PRO A 228 32.68 -8.27 5.54
CA PRO A 228 34.10 -8.51 5.35
C PRO A 228 34.44 -9.67 6.27
N GLU A 229 35.11 -10.69 5.74
CA GLU A 229 35.73 -11.70 6.59
C GLU A 229 36.56 -10.93 7.60
N MET A 230 36.13 -10.96 8.86
CA MET A 230 37.01 -10.56 9.95
C MET A 230 38.10 -11.63 9.87
N ILE A 231 39.20 -11.27 9.21
CA ILE A 231 40.41 -12.06 9.21
C ILE A 231 40.71 -12.24 10.69
N ASP A 232 40.63 -13.48 11.18
CA ASP A 232 40.86 -13.77 12.58
C ASP A 232 42.29 -13.33 12.92
N CYS A 233 42.40 -12.20 13.62
CA CYS A 233 43.64 -11.81 14.30
C CYS A 233 44.09 -12.90 15.29
N GLU A 234 43.20 -13.82 15.63
CA GLU A 234 43.43 -15.04 16.40
C GLU A 234 44.27 -16.12 15.67
N GLN A 235 44.63 -15.95 14.38
CA GLN A 235 45.65 -16.80 13.72
C GLN A 235 47.05 -16.16 13.65
N THR A 236 47.20 -14.87 13.92
CA THR A 236 48.51 -14.19 13.93
C THR A 236 49.27 -14.30 15.26
N VAL A 237 48.67 -14.87 16.32
CA VAL A 237 49.32 -15.03 17.63
C VAL A 237 50.07 -16.36 17.75
N GLU A 238 49.58 -17.45 17.15
CA GLU A 238 50.27 -18.75 17.18
C GLU A 238 51.55 -18.77 16.34
N ALA A 239 51.59 -18.03 15.22
CA ALA A 239 52.75 -18.00 14.31
C ALA A 239 54.00 -17.29 14.86
N VAL A 240 53.93 -16.65 16.03
CA VAL A 240 55.07 -15.95 16.69
C VAL A 240 55.67 -16.80 17.83
N GLY A 241 55.09 -17.97 18.14
CA GLY A 241 55.53 -18.84 19.24
C GLY A 241 56.65 -19.83 18.91
N GLU A 242 56.95 -20.10 17.63
CA GLU A 242 57.80 -21.25 17.23
C GLU A 242 59.25 -20.91 16.82
N THR A 243 59.71 -19.66 16.92
CA THR A 243 61.13 -19.31 16.71
C THR A 243 61.83 -18.98 18.04
N GLY A 244 62.14 -20.04 18.79
CA GLY A 244 63.19 -20.05 19.82
C GLY A 244 64.54 -20.50 19.27
#